data_AF-A0A7S6UA06-F1
#
_entry.id   AF-A0A7S6UA06-F1
#
_cell.length_a   1.000
_cell.length_b   1.000
_cell.length_c   1.000
_cell.angle_alpha   90.00
_cell.angle_beta   90.00
_cell.angle_gamma   90.00
#
_symmetry.space_group_name_H-M   'P 1'
#
loop_
_entity.id
_entity.type
_entity.pdbx_description
1 polymer ?
#
loop_
_entity_poly.entity_id
_entity_poly.type
_entity_poly.pdbx_seq_one_letter_code
_entity_poly.pdbx_strand_id
1 'polypeptide(L)' 'MAIKIFSYNVLVNHQKYQIFSIKPCSIYELTKFLNYPLKLTIIEFDGRICNSFKFKNIHLKSNNTLQLLTVVGGG' A
#
# COMPACT_ATOMS: atom_id res chain seq x y z
N MET A 1 -28.40 8.37 -7.07
CA MET A 1 -27.03 8.88 -6.79
C MET A 1 -26.05 7.81 -7.23
N ALA A 2 -25.16 8.09 -8.19
CA ALA A 2 -24.20 7.09 -8.69
C ALA A 2 -22.96 7.06 -7.78
N ILE A 3 -22.61 5.87 -7.27
CA ILE A 3 -21.39 5.68 -6.48
C ILE A 3 -20.23 5.44 -7.45
N LYS A 4 -19.19 6.26 -7.37
CA LYS A 4 -17.96 6.07 -8.15
C LYS A 4 -17.13 4.96 -7.50
N ILE A 5 -16.78 3.95 -8.27
CA ILE A 5 -15.89 2.85 -7.84
C ILE A 5 -14.53 3.05 -8.50
N PHE A 6 -13.48 2.92 -7.69
CA PHE A 6 -12.09 2.88 -8.11
C PHE A 6 -11.61 1.43 -8.11
N SER A 7 -10.84 1.05 -9.12
CA SER A 7 -10.24 -0.27 -9.24
C SER A 7 -8.76 -0.15 -9.53
N TYR A 8 -7.95 -0.97 -8.84
CA TYR A 8 -6.49 -1.01 -8.98
C TYR A 8 -6.02 -2.45 -9.08
N ASN A 9 -5.12 -2.72 -10.04
CA ASN A 9 -4.35 -3.95 -10.06
C ASN A 9 -2.94 -3.62 -9.58
N VAL A 10 -2.55 -4.11 -8.41
CA VAL A 10 -1.25 -3.79 -7.80
C VAL A 10 -0.50 -5.06 -7.44
N LEU A 11 0.82 -4.96 -7.32
CA LEU A 11 1.66 -6.01 -6.74
C LEU A 11 2.02 -5.61 -5.32
N VAL A 12 1.68 -6.44 -4.33
CA VAL A 12 2.10 -6.27 -2.94
C VAL A 12 2.94 -7.48 -2.56
N ASN A 13 4.20 -7.29 -2.17
CA ASN A 13 5.15 -8.38 -1.87
C ASN A 13 5.16 -9.46 -2.96
N HIS A 14 5.26 -9.03 -4.23
CA HIS A 14 5.19 -9.88 -5.44
C HIS A 14 3.86 -10.60 -5.69
N GLN A 15 2.87 -10.46 -4.82
CA GLN A 15 1.53 -11.03 -5.00
C GLN A 15 0.60 -10.02 -5.68
N LYS A 16 -0.21 -10.49 -6.63
CA LYS A 16 -1.21 -9.67 -7.33
C LYS A 16 -2.43 -9.44 -6.45
N TYR A 17 -2.85 -8.18 -6.34
CA TYR A 17 -4.08 -7.77 -5.68
C TYR A 17 -4.95 -6.98 -6.65
N GLN A 18 -6.25 -7.30 -6.66
CA GLN A 18 -7.27 -6.47 -7.27
C GLN A 18 -8.01 -5.74 -6.15
N ILE A 19 -7.88 -4.42 -6.12
CA ILE A 19 -8.44 -3.57 -5.05
C ILE A 19 -9.62 -2.80 -5.62
N PHE A 20 -10.74 -2.82 -4.89
CA PHE A 20 -11.92 -2.01 -5.18
C PHE A 20 -12.20 -1.08 -4.01
N SER A 21 -12.52 0.18 -4.29
CA SER A 21 -12.82 1.17 -3.26
C SER A 21 -13.78 2.22 -3.77
N ILE A 22 -14.58 2.80 -2.87
CA ILE A 22 -15.47 3.94 -3.15
C ILE A 22 -14.74 5.29 -3.13
N LYS A 23 -13.47 5.31 -2.71
CA LYS A 23 -12.59 6.48 -2.67
C LYS A 23 -11.18 6.13 -3.15
N PRO A 24 -10.38 7.11 -3.58
CA PRO A 24 -8.98 6.86 -3.91
C PRO A 24 -8.23 6.20 -2.75
N CYS A 25 -7.60 5.06 -2.99
CA CYS A 25 -6.88 4.33 -1.95
C CYS A 25 -5.42 4.81 -1.87
N SER A 26 -4.97 5.16 -0.68
CA SER A 26 -3.58 5.51 -0.39
C SER A 26 -2.76 4.29 0.03
N ILE A 27 -1.43 4.41 -0.07
CA ILE A 27 -0.50 3.40 0.49
C ILE A 27 -0.76 3.20 1.99
N TYR A 28 -1.05 4.28 2.73
CA TYR A 28 -1.38 4.23 4.15
C TYR A 28 -2.61 3.35 4.42
N GLU A 29 -3.69 3.56 3.66
CA GLU A 29 -4.94 2.82 3.84
C GLU A 29 -4.77 1.35 3.47
N LEU A 30 -4.06 1.05 2.37
CA LEU A 30 -3.78 -0.33 1.98
C LEU A 30 -2.91 -1.06 3.04
N THR A 31 -1.85 -0.41 3.50
CA THR A 31 -0.95 -1.01 4.51
C THR A 31 -1.69 -1.28 5.82
N LYS A 32 -2.55 -0.34 6.24
CA LYS A 32 -3.42 -0.52 7.41
C LYS A 32 -4.45 -1.63 7.21
N PHE A 33 -5.06 -1.72 6.03
CA PHE A 33 -6.03 -2.76 5.68
C PHE A 33 -5.41 -4.16 5.73
N LEU A 34 -4.18 -4.31 5.25
CA LEU A 34 -3.41 -5.55 5.32
C LEU A 34 -2.88 -5.87 6.72
N ASN A 35 -3.23 -5.06 7.73
CA ASN A 35 -2.85 -5.22 9.13
C ASN A 35 -1.33 -5.18 9.39
N TYR A 36 -0.58 -4.44 8.58
CA TYR A 36 0.84 -4.21 8.82
C TYR A 36 1.04 -3.06 9.83
N PRO A 37 1.84 -3.25 10.90
CA PRO A 37 2.11 -2.20 11.87
C PRO A 37 3.01 -1.12 11.27
N LEU A 38 2.45 0.04 10.93
CA LEU A 38 3.16 1.14 10.25
C LEU A 38 4.45 1.60 10.95
N LYS A 39 4.52 1.51 12.29
CA LYS A 39 5.71 1.89 13.07
C LYS A 39 6.90 0.93 12.86
N LEU A 40 6.63 -0.31 12.46
CA LEU A 40 7.60 -1.40 12.34
C LEU A 40 7.73 -1.89 10.88
N THR A 41 7.07 -1.20 9.95
CA THR A 41 7.03 -1.58 8.53
C THR A 41 7.80 -0.55 7.72
N ILE A 42 8.82 -1.00 7.02
CA ILE A 42 9.48 -0.25 5.95
C ILE A 42 8.64 -0.46 4.69
N ILE A 43 8.29 0.64 4.04
CA ILE A 43 7.47 0.62 2.82
C ILE A 43 8.34 1.00 1.64
N GLU A 44 8.45 0.11 0.67
CA GLU A 44 9.02 0.39 -0.65
C GLU A 44 7.89 0.51 -1.66
N PHE A 45 7.89 1.59 -2.45
CA PHE A 45 6.89 1.84 -3.47
C PHE A 45 7.58 2.11 -4.80
N ASP A 46 7.25 1.32 -5.83
CA ASP A 46 7.87 1.36 -7.16
C ASP A 46 9.42 1.41 -7.09
N GLY A 47 10.02 0.58 -6.23
CA GLY A 47 11.48 0.50 -6.06
C GLY A 47 12.10 1.58 -5.17
N ARG A 48 11.30 2.44 -4.54
CA ARG A 48 11.79 3.54 -3.68
C ARG A 48 11.29 3.40 -2.25
N ILE A 49 12.22 3.45 -1.29
CA ILE A 49 11.87 3.49 0.13
C ILE A 49 11.11 4.79 0.42
N CYS A 50 9.88 4.65 0.91
CA CYS A 50 9.03 5.76 1.30
C CYS A 50 9.29 6.11 2.76
N ASN A 51 9.70 7.35 3.03
CA ASN A 51 9.75 7.86 4.39
C ASN A 51 8.33 7.94 4.99
N SER A 52 8.21 7.62 6.28
CA SER A 52 6.94 7.35 6.94
C SER A 52 5.97 8.54 6.97
N PHE A 53 6.49 9.75 6.80
CA PHE A 53 5.69 10.98 6.78
C PHE A 53 5.01 11.27 5.44
N LYS A 54 5.46 10.64 4.33
CA LYS A 54 5.02 11.02 2.97
C LYS A 54 3.92 10.11 2.39
N PHE A 55 3.76 8.88 2.88
CA PHE A 55 2.91 7.89 2.23
C PHE A 55 1.38 8.05 2.47
N LYS A 56 0.95 8.95 3.37
CA LYS A 56 -0.48 9.29 3.53
C LYS A 56 -1.08 9.95 2.29
N ASN A 57 -0.26 10.64 1.51
CA ASN A 57 -0.70 11.41 0.34
C ASN A 57 -0.37 10.71 -0.99
N ILE A 58 0.25 9.53 -0.94
CA ILE A 58 0.58 8.75 -2.14
C ILE A 58 -0.58 7.81 -2.41
N HIS A 59 -1.27 8.05 -3.52
CA HIS A 59 -2.39 7.25 -3.98
C HIS A 59 -1.93 6.13 -4.91
N LEU A 60 -2.58 4.98 -4.77
CA LEU A 60 -2.36 3.83 -5.63
C LEU A 60 -2.84 4.11 -7.06
N LYS A 61 -2.12 3.53 -7.99
CA LYS A 61 -2.48 3.39 -9.41
C LYS A 61 -2.29 1.93 -9.81
N SER A 62 -2.96 1.53 -10.89
CA SER A 62 -2.71 0.21 -11.46
C SER A 62 -1.25 0.07 -11.89
N ASN A 63 -0.74 -1.15 -11.78
CA ASN A 63 0.65 -1.57 -12.02
C ASN A 63 1.68 -1.07 -11.00
N ASN A 64 1.26 -0.40 -9.93
CA ASN A 64 2.19 -0.07 -8.85
C ASN A 64 2.67 -1.33 -8.13
N THR A 65 3.91 -1.27 -7.65
CA THR A 65 4.51 -2.27 -6.79
C THR A 65 4.70 -1.71 -5.39
N LEU A 66 4.35 -2.52 -4.39
CA LEU A 66 4.48 -2.20 -2.98
C LEU A 66 5.22 -3.35 -2.31
N GLN A 67 6.32 -3.06 -1.62
CA GLN A 67 6.93 -4.01 -0.69
C GLN A 67 6.74 -3.51 0.73
N LEU A 68 6.18 -4.38 1.57
CA LEU A 68 5.96 -4.18 2.99
C LEU A 68 6.94 -5.10 3.72
N LEU A 69 8.02 -4.50 4.21
CA LEU A 69 9.10 -5.18 4.89
C LEU A 69 8.97 -4.93 6.39
N THR A 70 8.90 -5.98 7.19
CA THR A 70 8.91 -5.88 8.65
C THR A 70 10.23 -6.38 9.20
N VAL A 71 10.79 -5.66 10.17
CA VAL A 71 11.94 -6.17 10.93
C VAL A 71 11.41 -7.13 11.97
N VAL A 72 11.55 -8.42 11.71
CA VAL A 72 11.26 -9.48 12.69
C VAL A 72 12.54 -9.79 13.44
N GLY A 73 12.52 -9.60 14.76
CA GLY A 73 13.67 -9.81 15.62
C GLY A 73 13.94 -11.29 15.86
N GLY A 74 15.22 -11.60 16.09
CA GLY A 74 15.74 -12.88 16.52
C GLY A 74 17.25 -12.73 16.57
N GLY A 75 17.84 -12.90 17.76
CA GLY A 75 19.28 -13.11 17.87
C GLY A 75 19.68 -14.43 17.21
#